data_AF-A0A7V1CIQ4-F1
#
_entry.id   AF-A0A7V1CIQ4-F1
#
_cell.length_a   1.000
_cell.length_b   1.000
_cell.length_c   1.000
_cell.angle_alpha   90.00
_cell.angle_beta   90.00
_cell.angle_gamma   90.00
#
_symmetry.space_group_name_H-M   'P 1'
#
loop_
_entity.id
_entity.type
_entity.pdbx_description
1 polymer ?
#
loop_
_entity_poly.entity_id
_entity_poly.type
_entity_poly.pdbx_seq_one_letter_code
_entity_poly.pdbx_strand_id
1 'polypeptide(L)'
;MNADTTQLKSAIALIDGEHYLPVTKSALDKISEDYELKAAVFIGGTEKIADDKDLAQLGVNVIKEEPVEPAFIKALEDLRPDIVVDLSDEPVLDYRRRFKLASIALRRNISYIGADFYFQPPHLHDMLNKPSLGIIGTGKRVGKTAISAYVSRLYKQRLSPVIIAMGRGGPEEPEVLEGDKIELTPQALLEQSKMGKHAASDYYEDALMSRVRTIGCRRAGGGLAGEPFVSNVLEGAKIANKLDN
;
A
#
# COMPACT_ATOMS: atom_id res chain seq x y z
N MET A 1 12.41 -25.99 -23.84
CA MET A 1 11.59 -25.04 -24.61
C MET A 1 10.14 -25.38 -24.34
N ASN A 2 9.58 -24.82 -23.27
CA ASN A 2 8.14 -24.85 -23.06
C ASN A 2 7.63 -23.54 -23.64
N ALA A 3 6.75 -23.63 -24.62
CA ALA A 3 6.04 -22.49 -25.14
C ALA A 3 5.19 -21.94 -23.99
N ASP A 4 5.70 -20.91 -23.32
CA ASP A 4 4.93 -20.10 -22.41
C ASP A 4 3.94 -19.33 -23.29
N THR A 5 2.76 -19.91 -23.50
CA THR A 5 1.59 -19.13 -23.89
C THR A 5 1.40 -18.12 -22.78
N THR A 6 1.97 -16.91 -22.94
CA THR A 6 1.73 -15.77 -22.05
C THR A 6 0.24 -15.50 -22.08
N GLN A 7 -0.47 -16.11 -21.13
CA GLN A 7 -1.88 -15.84 -20.90
C GLN A 7 -2.00 -14.35 -20.59
N LEU A 8 -2.83 -13.64 -21.35
CA LEU A 8 -3.06 -12.22 -21.13
C LEU A 8 -3.57 -12.03 -19.71
N LYS A 9 -3.10 -10.97 -19.05
CA LYS A 9 -3.63 -10.61 -17.73
C LYS A 9 -5.11 -10.25 -17.86
N SER A 10 -5.92 -10.71 -16.91
CA SER A 10 -7.34 -10.37 -16.89
C SER A 10 -7.56 -8.95 -16.38
N ALA A 11 -8.45 -8.21 -17.02
CA ALA A 11 -8.70 -6.80 -16.72
C ALA A 11 -10.18 -6.50 -16.55
N ILE A 12 -10.47 -5.45 -15.77
CA ILE A 12 -11.70 -4.67 -15.92
C ILE A 12 -11.35 -3.23 -16.30
N ALA A 13 -12.17 -2.61 -17.14
CA ALA A 13 -11.99 -1.20 -17.50
C ALA A 13 -12.90 -0.30 -16.65
N LEU A 14 -12.47 0.92 -16.34
CA LEU A 14 -13.35 1.98 -15.86
C LEU A 14 -13.67 2.91 -17.02
N ILE A 15 -14.95 3.20 -17.23
CA ILE A 15 -15.43 4.08 -18.32
C ILE A 15 -16.40 5.13 -17.78
N ASP A 16 -16.50 6.26 -18.48
CA ASP A 16 -17.44 7.33 -18.18
C ASP A 16 -18.34 7.68 -19.37
N GLY A 17 -19.35 8.51 -19.09
CA GLY A 17 -20.27 9.10 -20.06
C GLY A 17 -19.80 10.42 -20.68
N GLU A 18 -18.55 10.84 -20.47
CA GLU A 18 -17.96 12.03 -21.11
C GLU A 18 -17.31 11.70 -22.43
N HIS A 19 -16.91 10.45 -22.65
CA HIS A 19 -16.41 10.01 -23.94
C HIS A 19 -17.56 9.60 -24.86
N TYR A 20 -17.46 9.93 -26.15
CA TYR A 20 -18.39 9.41 -27.14
C TYR A 20 -18.22 7.89 -27.26
N LEU A 21 -19.34 7.19 -27.43
CA LEU A 21 -19.37 5.72 -27.46
C LEU A 21 -18.39 5.06 -28.43
N PRO A 22 -18.20 5.55 -29.68
CA PRO A 22 -17.19 5.01 -30.58
C PRO A 22 -15.75 5.16 -30.06
N VAL A 23 -15.46 6.22 -29.29
CA VAL A 23 -14.15 6.44 -28.68
C VAL A 23 -13.92 5.43 -27.55
N THR A 24 -14.90 5.29 -26.65
CA THR A 24 -14.86 4.29 -25.57
C THR A 24 -14.71 2.88 -26.14
N LYS A 25 -15.47 2.54 -27.18
CA LYS A 25 -15.34 1.25 -27.87
C LYS A 25 -13.94 1.04 -28.44
N SER A 26 -13.41 2.02 -29.19
CA SER A 26 -12.08 1.91 -29.76
C SER A 26 -10.99 1.75 -28.69
N ALA A 27 -11.14 2.37 -27.53
CA ALA A 27 -10.22 2.21 -26.41
C ALA A 27 -10.31 0.81 -25.79
N LEU A 28 -11.53 0.29 -25.58
CA LEU A 28 -11.75 -1.07 -25.06
C LEU A 28 -11.26 -2.14 -26.04
N ASP A 29 -11.50 -1.98 -27.34
CA ASP A 29 -10.97 -2.85 -28.39
C ASP A 29 -9.44 -2.87 -28.34
N LYS A 30 -8.80 -1.70 -28.18
CA LYS A 30 -7.35 -1.59 -28.08
C LYS A 30 -6.79 -2.27 -26.84
N ILE A 31 -7.42 -2.09 -25.68
CA ILE A 31 -7.01 -2.74 -24.42
C ILE A 31 -7.19 -4.26 -24.49
N SER A 32 -8.20 -4.73 -25.23
CA SER A 32 -8.45 -6.16 -25.41
C SER A 32 -7.38 -6.85 -26.26
N GLU A 33 -6.49 -6.10 -26.94
CA GLU A 33 -5.29 -6.66 -27.58
C GLU A 33 -4.23 -7.08 -26.55
N ASP A 34 -4.14 -6.39 -25.41
CA ASP A 34 -3.11 -6.58 -24.37
C ASP A 34 -3.64 -7.29 -23.10
N TYR A 35 -4.96 -7.35 -22.91
CA TYR A 35 -5.61 -7.86 -21.71
C TYR A 35 -6.83 -8.73 -22.03
N GLU A 36 -7.11 -9.73 -21.18
CA GLU A 36 -8.39 -10.43 -21.18
C GLU A 36 -9.45 -9.58 -20.47
N LEU A 37 -10.16 -8.74 -21.23
CA LEU A 37 -11.14 -7.80 -20.69
C LEU A 37 -12.43 -8.52 -20.25
N LYS A 38 -12.66 -8.61 -18.94
CA LYS A 38 -13.82 -9.30 -18.33
C LYS A 38 -15.09 -8.45 -18.29
N ALA A 39 -14.95 -7.16 -18.02
CA ALA A 39 -16.06 -6.21 -17.90
C ALA A 39 -15.57 -4.76 -18.03
N ALA A 40 -16.50 -3.84 -18.28
CA ALA A 40 -16.31 -2.42 -18.05
C ALA A 40 -17.23 -1.96 -16.90
N VAL A 41 -16.73 -1.11 -16.01
CA VAL A 41 -17.51 -0.49 -14.92
C VAL A 41 -17.77 0.96 -15.28
N PHE A 42 -19.05 1.33 -15.33
CA PHE A 42 -19.48 2.68 -15.62
C PHE A 42 -19.43 3.52 -14.33
N ILE A 43 -18.58 4.55 -14.30
CA ILE A 43 -18.27 5.28 -13.06
C ILE A 43 -18.88 6.69 -12.98
N GLY A 44 -19.70 7.06 -13.97
CA GLY A 44 -20.47 8.30 -13.99
C GLY A 44 -20.37 9.04 -15.32
N GLY A 45 -20.94 10.24 -15.37
CA GLY A 45 -21.14 10.99 -16.60
C GLY A 45 -22.42 10.52 -17.30
N THR A 46 -23.25 11.46 -17.74
CA THR A 46 -24.53 11.15 -18.41
C THR A 46 -24.72 11.96 -19.69
N GLU A 47 -23.74 12.79 -20.06
CA GLU A 47 -23.91 13.75 -21.15
C GLU A 47 -23.91 13.08 -22.54
N LYS A 48 -23.20 11.94 -22.72
CA LYS A 48 -22.99 11.34 -24.06
C LYS A 48 -23.39 9.86 -24.19
N ILE A 49 -23.96 9.26 -23.15
CA ILE A 49 -24.44 7.87 -23.16
C ILE A 49 -25.93 7.86 -22.81
N ALA A 50 -26.77 7.56 -23.81
CA ALA A 50 -28.20 7.85 -23.76
C ALA A 50 -29.07 6.70 -23.23
N ASP A 51 -28.71 5.44 -23.46
CA ASP A 51 -29.50 4.28 -23.02
C ASP A 51 -28.66 2.99 -22.85
N ASP A 52 -29.19 1.98 -22.15
CA ASP A 52 -28.50 0.70 -21.90
C ASP A 52 -28.26 -0.10 -23.20
N LYS A 53 -29.07 0.15 -24.24
CA LYS A 53 -28.87 -0.39 -25.59
C LYS A 53 -27.58 0.12 -26.25
N ASP A 54 -27.17 1.33 -25.92
CA ASP A 54 -25.96 1.91 -26.49
C ASP A 54 -24.71 1.27 -25.86
N LEU A 55 -24.75 0.97 -24.56
CA LEU A 55 -23.67 0.29 -23.86
C LEU A 55 -23.42 -1.13 -24.37
N ALA A 56 -24.45 -1.82 -24.84
CA ALA A 56 -24.31 -3.14 -25.47
C ALA A 56 -23.43 -3.12 -26.74
N GLN A 57 -23.27 -1.95 -27.39
CA GLN A 57 -22.43 -1.80 -28.58
C GLN A 57 -20.92 -1.83 -28.27
N LEU A 58 -20.53 -1.69 -27.00
CA LEU A 58 -19.13 -1.72 -26.55
C LEU A 58 -18.50 -3.13 -26.63
N GLY A 59 -19.29 -4.18 -26.84
CA GLY A 59 -18.78 -5.55 -27.01
C GLY A 59 -18.27 -6.21 -25.73
N VAL A 60 -18.43 -5.56 -24.58
CA VAL A 60 -18.07 -6.06 -23.25
C VAL A 60 -19.26 -5.89 -22.31
N ASN A 61 -19.37 -6.76 -21.29
CA ASN A 61 -20.37 -6.59 -20.24
C ASN A 61 -20.11 -5.28 -19.48
N VAL A 62 -21.10 -4.39 -19.43
CA VAL A 62 -21.01 -3.09 -18.74
C VAL A 62 -21.77 -3.15 -17.42
N ILE A 63 -21.07 -2.94 -16.32
CA ILE A 63 -21.62 -2.84 -14.97
C ILE A 63 -21.94 -1.37 -14.70
N LYS A 64 -23.23 -1.03 -14.74
CA LYS A 64 -23.75 0.31 -14.47
C LYS A 64 -24.73 0.23 -13.29
N GLU A 65 -24.18 0.26 -12.09
CA GLU A 65 -24.93 0.21 -10.83
C GLU A 65 -24.53 1.37 -9.93
N GLU A 66 -25.51 1.96 -9.24
CA GLU A 66 -25.31 3.01 -8.26
C GLU A 66 -25.63 2.48 -6.84
N PRO A 67 -24.83 2.82 -5.80
CA PRO A 67 -23.66 3.69 -5.86
C PRO A 67 -22.43 3.01 -6.52
N VAL A 68 -21.65 3.77 -7.30
CA VAL A 68 -20.47 3.26 -8.06
C VAL A 68 -19.48 2.47 -7.19
N GLU A 69 -19.15 2.93 -5.99
CA GLU A 69 -18.12 2.30 -5.16
C GLU A 69 -18.48 0.86 -4.72
N PRO A 70 -19.67 0.59 -4.12
CA PRO A 70 -20.17 -0.76 -3.90
C PRO A 70 -20.20 -1.63 -5.16
N ALA A 71 -20.64 -1.08 -6.30
CA ALA A 71 -20.70 -1.81 -7.57
C ALA A 71 -19.31 -2.23 -8.05
N PHE A 72 -18.36 -1.30 -8.00
CA PHE A 72 -16.96 -1.55 -8.33
C PHE A 72 -16.33 -2.61 -7.41
N ILE A 73 -16.59 -2.52 -6.10
CA ILE A 73 -16.15 -3.53 -5.13
C ILE A 73 -16.67 -4.93 -5.51
N LYS A 74 -17.96 -5.04 -5.80
CA LYS A 74 -18.61 -6.29 -6.18
C LYS A 74 -18.02 -6.84 -7.49
N ALA A 75 -17.81 -5.98 -8.49
CA ALA A 75 -17.17 -6.37 -9.75
C ALA A 75 -15.76 -6.95 -9.54
N LEU A 76 -14.94 -6.33 -8.67
CA LEU A 76 -13.61 -6.84 -8.34
C LEU A 76 -13.67 -8.21 -7.64
N GLU A 77 -14.64 -8.42 -6.76
CA GLU A 77 -14.81 -9.65 -5.98
C GLU A 77 -15.36 -10.81 -6.83
N ASP A 78 -16.32 -10.53 -7.71
CA ASP A 78 -16.94 -11.53 -8.58
C ASP A 78 -15.99 -11.95 -9.71
N LEU A 79 -15.34 -10.97 -10.36
CA LEU A 79 -14.54 -11.20 -11.56
C LEU A 79 -13.06 -11.48 -11.27
N ARG A 80 -12.54 -11.06 -10.12
CA ARG A 80 -11.14 -11.21 -9.69
C ARG A 80 -10.15 -10.92 -10.84
N PRO A 81 -10.15 -9.70 -11.40
CA PRO A 81 -9.18 -9.31 -12.42
C PRO A 81 -7.78 -9.18 -11.83
N ASP A 82 -6.76 -9.27 -12.67
CA ASP A 82 -5.37 -8.98 -12.29
C ASP A 82 -5.11 -7.47 -12.23
N ILE A 83 -5.85 -6.70 -13.03
CA ILE A 83 -5.67 -5.26 -13.17
C ILE A 83 -6.97 -4.51 -13.46
N VAL A 84 -7.04 -3.27 -13.00
CA VAL A 84 -8.05 -2.28 -13.39
C VAL A 84 -7.41 -1.30 -14.37
N VAL A 85 -8.03 -1.09 -15.53
CA VAL A 85 -7.59 -0.13 -16.55
C VAL A 85 -8.51 1.10 -16.49
N ASP A 86 -7.96 2.23 -16.09
CA ASP A 86 -8.66 3.50 -15.97
C ASP A 86 -8.69 4.25 -17.32
N LEU A 87 -9.86 4.28 -17.95
CA LEU A 87 -10.12 5.06 -19.17
C LEU A 87 -10.92 6.33 -18.89
N SER A 88 -11.18 6.66 -17.63
CA SER A 88 -12.05 7.78 -17.28
C SER A 88 -11.27 9.07 -17.04
N ASP A 89 -11.92 10.20 -17.32
CA ASP A 89 -11.33 11.53 -17.23
C ASP A 89 -12.09 12.48 -16.29
N GLU A 90 -11.49 13.64 -16.03
CA GLU A 90 -12.18 14.76 -15.39
C GLU A 90 -13.33 15.27 -16.29
N PRO A 91 -14.48 15.69 -15.72
CA PRO A 91 -14.74 15.88 -14.29
C PRO A 91 -15.30 14.63 -13.58
N VAL A 92 -15.55 13.53 -14.29
CA VAL A 92 -16.19 12.33 -13.70
C VAL A 92 -15.28 11.68 -12.68
N LEU A 93 -13.99 11.54 -12.99
CA LEU A 93 -13.00 10.94 -12.10
C LEU A 93 -11.86 11.89 -11.76
N ASP A 94 -12.11 12.78 -10.79
CA ASP A 94 -11.05 13.61 -10.21
C ASP A 94 -9.96 12.75 -9.52
N TYR A 95 -8.80 13.35 -9.26
CA TYR A 95 -7.68 12.66 -8.61
C TYR A 95 -8.05 12.01 -7.27
N ARG A 96 -8.92 12.62 -6.47
CA ARG A 96 -9.29 12.10 -5.15
C ARG A 96 -10.15 10.83 -5.28
N ARG A 97 -11.14 10.84 -6.17
CA ARG A 97 -11.99 9.69 -6.48
C ARG A 97 -11.18 8.59 -7.15
N ARG A 98 -10.30 8.93 -8.10
CA ARG A 98 -9.34 8.01 -8.74
C ARG A 98 -8.50 7.27 -7.70
N PHE A 99 -7.81 8.00 -6.82
CA PHE A 99 -7.00 7.38 -5.77
C PHE A 99 -7.84 6.53 -4.79
N LYS A 100 -9.11 6.88 -4.56
CA LYS A 100 -10.01 6.06 -3.76
C LYS A 100 -10.34 4.73 -4.44
N LEU A 101 -10.67 4.73 -5.74
CA LEU A 101 -10.91 3.50 -6.51
C LEU A 101 -9.63 2.65 -6.62
N ALA A 102 -8.49 3.29 -6.91
CA ALA A 102 -7.19 2.60 -6.89
C ALA A 102 -6.92 1.93 -5.54
N SER A 103 -7.14 2.64 -4.42
CA SER A 103 -6.97 2.06 -3.07
C SER A 103 -7.88 0.86 -2.80
N ILE A 104 -9.11 0.88 -3.34
CA ILE A 104 -10.07 -0.23 -3.25
C ILE A 104 -9.57 -1.47 -4.00
N ALA A 105 -9.00 -1.27 -5.20
CA ALA A 105 -8.39 -2.34 -6.00
C ALA A 105 -7.12 -2.90 -5.34
N LEU A 106 -6.22 -2.03 -4.91
CA LEU A 106 -4.95 -2.40 -4.27
C LEU A 106 -5.17 -3.22 -2.99
N ARG A 107 -6.18 -2.87 -2.18
CA ARG A 107 -6.56 -3.65 -0.98
C ARG A 107 -6.96 -5.10 -1.30
N ARG A 108 -7.42 -5.36 -2.52
CA ARG A 108 -7.80 -6.70 -3.02
C ARG A 108 -6.68 -7.38 -3.79
N ASN A 109 -5.46 -6.85 -3.71
CA ASN A 109 -4.30 -7.34 -4.44
C ASN A 109 -4.47 -7.26 -5.98
N ILE A 110 -5.17 -6.23 -6.45
CA ILE A 110 -5.43 -5.96 -7.88
C ILE A 110 -4.69 -4.69 -8.27
N SER A 111 -3.88 -4.74 -9.33
CA SER A 111 -3.17 -3.57 -9.84
C SER A 111 -4.13 -2.55 -10.46
N TYR A 112 -3.70 -1.29 -10.57
CA TYR A 112 -4.49 -0.23 -11.17
C TYR A 112 -3.61 0.60 -12.09
N ILE A 113 -3.98 0.71 -13.37
CA ILE A 113 -3.24 1.44 -14.40
C ILE A 113 -4.12 2.53 -14.99
N GLY A 114 -3.56 3.71 -15.21
CA GLY A 114 -4.13 4.74 -16.06
C GLY A 114 -3.13 5.18 -17.13
N ALA A 115 -3.41 6.30 -17.80
CA ALA A 115 -2.63 6.75 -18.95
C ALA A 115 -1.12 6.96 -18.67
N ASP A 116 -0.77 7.51 -17.50
CA ASP A 116 0.59 7.89 -17.13
C ASP A 116 1.02 7.39 -15.74
N PHE A 117 0.25 6.47 -15.14
CA PHE A 117 0.55 5.91 -13.82
C PHE A 117 0.20 4.42 -13.72
N TYR A 118 0.95 3.73 -12.85
CA TYR A 118 0.74 2.33 -12.52
C TYR A 118 0.87 2.14 -11.01
N PHE A 119 -0.17 1.59 -10.38
CA PHE A 119 -0.17 1.20 -8.97
C PHE A 119 -0.15 -0.32 -8.85
N GLN A 120 0.85 -0.82 -8.13
CA GLN A 120 0.93 -2.21 -7.72
C GLN A 120 0.55 -2.33 -6.24
N PRO A 121 -0.18 -3.39 -5.84
CA PRO A 121 -0.40 -3.68 -4.43
C PRO A 121 0.94 -3.78 -3.68
N PRO A 122 1.04 -3.22 -2.47
CA PRO A 122 2.27 -3.32 -1.69
C PRO A 122 2.50 -4.79 -1.29
N HIS A 123 3.75 -5.23 -1.31
CA HIS A 123 4.07 -6.60 -0.89
C HIS A 123 3.84 -6.77 0.61
N LEU A 124 2.90 -7.65 0.96
CA LEU A 124 2.70 -8.08 2.34
C LEU A 124 3.57 -9.30 2.62
N HIS A 125 4.55 -9.13 3.51
CA HIS A 125 5.52 -10.17 3.83
C HIS A 125 5.06 -10.99 5.04
N ASP A 126 4.83 -12.29 4.85
CA ASP A 126 4.63 -13.24 5.95
C ASP A 126 5.98 -13.68 6.51
N MET A 127 6.48 -12.92 7.49
CA MET A 127 7.83 -13.10 8.02
C MET A 127 7.93 -13.27 9.53
N LEU A 128 6.96 -12.77 10.28
CA LEU A 128 7.03 -12.79 11.75
C LEU A 128 6.48 -14.12 12.26
N ASN A 129 7.30 -14.88 12.96
CA ASN A 129 6.90 -16.16 13.58
C ASN A 129 6.32 -15.97 14.99
N LYS A 130 6.11 -14.72 15.40
CA LYS A 130 5.58 -14.30 16.70
C LYS A 130 4.38 -13.39 16.50
N PRO A 131 3.42 -13.36 17.44
CA PRO A 131 2.33 -12.39 17.41
C PRO A 131 2.86 -10.97 17.28
N SER A 132 2.37 -10.23 16.29
CA SER A 132 2.86 -8.90 15.94
C SER A 132 1.75 -7.87 15.89
N LEU A 133 2.05 -6.65 16.31
CA LEU A 133 1.12 -5.51 16.28
C LEU A 133 1.76 -4.34 15.52
N GLY A 134 1.08 -3.86 14.48
CA GLY A 134 1.49 -2.67 13.73
C GLY A 134 0.88 -1.39 14.31
N ILE A 135 1.71 -0.38 14.56
CA ILE A 135 1.27 0.95 15.02
C ILE A 135 1.41 1.95 13.88
N ILE A 136 0.26 2.31 13.29
CA ILE A 136 0.15 3.19 12.13
C ILE A 136 -0.54 4.48 12.56
N GLY A 137 -0.19 5.59 11.93
CA GLY A 137 -0.78 6.89 12.18
C GLY A 137 -1.14 7.57 10.88
N THR A 138 -2.29 8.26 10.87
CA THR A 138 -2.85 8.96 9.70
C THR A 138 -2.11 10.25 9.35
N GLY A 139 -1.10 10.63 10.14
CA GLY A 139 -0.35 11.86 9.95
C GLY A 139 1.04 11.87 10.59
N LYS A 140 1.71 13.01 10.44
CA LYS A 140 2.98 13.30 11.10
C LYS A 140 2.71 13.86 12.50
N ARG A 141 3.60 13.54 13.45
CA ARG A 141 3.55 14.02 14.85
C ARG A 141 2.25 13.68 15.60
N VAL A 142 1.65 12.53 15.27
CA VAL A 142 0.42 12.01 15.92
C VAL A 142 0.69 11.09 17.12
N GLY A 143 1.94 11.05 17.63
CA GLY A 143 2.28 10.26 18.83
C GLY A 143 2.48 8.76 18.63
N LYS A 144 2.77 8.28 17.40
CA LYS A 144 3.01 6.84 17.12
C LYS A 144 4.07 6.22 18.04
N THR A 145 5.21 6.88 18.19
CA THR A 145 6.33 6.42 19.03
C THR A 145 5.92 6.36 20.50
N ALA A 146 5.18 7.35 21.00
CA ALA A 146 4.64 7.32 22.37
C ALA A 146 3.66 6.15 22.59
N ILE A 147 2.78 5.87 21.62
CA ILE A 147 1.87 4.71 21.69
C ILE A 147 2.66 3.40 21.65
N SER A 148 3.67 3.30 20.78
CA SER A 148 4.59 2.16 20.69
C SER A 148 5.27 1.86 22.02
N ALA A 149 5.88 2.88 22.63
CA ALA A 149 6.51 2.72 23.92
C ALA A 149 5.53 2.34 25.03
N TYR A 150 4.36 2.99 25.08
CA TYR A 150 3.32 2.70 26.08
C TYR A 150 2.81 1.26 25.98
N VAL A 151 2.40 0.82 24.79
CA VAL A 151 1.88 -0.53 24.55
C VAL A 151 2.94 -1.58 24.85
N SER A 152 4.19 -1.34 24.46
CA SER A 152 5.29 -2.26 24.75
C SER A 152 5.55 -2.41 26.25
N ARG A 153 5.44 -1.32 27.04
CA ARG A 153 5.51 -1.41 28.51
C ARG A 153 4.39 -2.23 29.13
N LEU A 154 3.18 -2.12 28.60
CA LEU A 154 2.06 -2.94 29.06
C LEU A 154 2.34 -4.42 28.81
N TYR A 155 2.80 -4.77 27.61
CA TYR A 155 3.12 -6.17 27.27
C TYR A 155 4.34 -6.70 28.03
N LYS A 156 5.33 -5.85 28.35
CA LYS A 156 6.52 -6.22 29.13
C LYS A 156 6.17 -6.87 30.49
N GLN A 157 4.98 -6.62 31.03
CA GLN A 157 4.55 -7.22 32.30
C GLN A 157 4.27 -8.72 32.20
N ARG A 158 4.09 -9.26 30.99
CA ARG A 158 3.68 -10.66 30.75
C ARG A 158 4.45 -11.36 29.63
N LEU A 159 5.12 -10.59 28.77
CA LEU A 159 5.82 -11.03 27.57
C LEU A 159 7.16 -10.29 27.48
N SER A 160 8.05 -10.73 26.58
CA SER A 160 9.22 -9.93 26.16
C SER A 160 8.99 -9.31 24.78
N PRO A 161 8.26 -8.18 24.67
CA PRO A 161 8.03 -7.54 23.40
C PRO A 161 9.33 -6.96 22.83
N VAL A 162 9.43 -6.96 21.50
CA VAL A 162 10.49 -6.31 20.73
C VAL A 162 9.84 -5.28 19.83
N ILE A 163 10.37 -4.06 19.82
CA ILE A 163 9.92 -3.00 18.91
C ILE A 163 10.79 -3.04 17.66
N ILE A 164 10.19 -3.00 16.48
CA ILE A 164 10.89 -2.78 15.21
C ILE A 164 10.49 -1.39 14.72
N ALA A 165 11.40 -0.43 14.82
CA ALA A 165 11.17 0.95 14.44
C ALA A 165 11.80 1.24 13.09
N MET A 166 11.03 1.79 12.16
CA MET A 166 11.50 2.18 10.83
C MET A 166 11.53 3.70 10.67
N GLY A 167 12.70 4.24 10.34
CA GLY A 167 12.91 5.68 10.19
C GLY A 167 13.41 6.08 8.81
N ARG A 168 13.33 7.38 8.51
CA ARG A 168 14.03 7.97 7.34
C ARG A 168 15.52 8.19 7.59
N GLY A 169 15.94 8.20 8.86
CA GLY A 169 17.33 8.31 9.30
C GLY A 169 17.80 7.10 10.09
N GLY A 170 17.17 5.94 9.91
CA GLY A 170 17.58 4.71 10.59
C GLY A 170 19.00 4.25 10.20
N PRO A 171 19.56 3.28 10.94
CA PRO A 171 20.90 2.76 10.69
C PRO A 171 20.98 1.96 9.39
N GLU A 172 22.20 1.81 8.87
CA GLU A 172 22.47 1.09 7.62
C GLU A 172 22.09 -0.38 7.67
N GLU A 173 22.62 -1.06 8.68
CA GLU A 173 22.20 -2.39 9.10
C GLU A 173 21.25 -2.24 10.30
N PRO A 174 20.29 -3.15 10.49
CA PRO A 174 19.42 -3.11 11.66
C PRO A 174 20.23 -3.12 12.97
N GLU A 175 19.97 -2.13 13.84
CA GLU A 175 20.68 -1.95 15.11
C GLU A 175 19.78 -2.35 16.27
N VAL A 176 20.22 -3.30 17.11
CA VAL A 176 19.48 -3.72 18.30
C VAL A 176 19.95 -2.92 19.51
N LEU A 177 19.01 -2.26 20.19
CA LEU A 177 19.23 -1.61 21.47
C LEU A 177 18.58 -2.42 22.59
N GLU A 178 19.35 -2.73 23.63
CA GLU A 178 18.85 -3.31 24.88
C GLU A 178 18.30 -2.16 25.76
N GLY A 179 17.00 -1.86 25.64
CA GLY A 179 16.39 -0.69 26.29
C GLY A 179 16.48 -0.67 27.83
N ASP A 180 16.63 -1.84 28.45
CA ASP A 180 16.84 -2.01 29.89
C ASP A 180 18.30 -1.82 30.33
N LYS A 181 19.27 -1.89 29.41
CA LYS A 181 20.70 -1.71 29.68
C LYS A 181 21.24 -0.37 29.21
N ILE A 182 20.52 0.29 28.30
CA ILE A 182 20.98 1.55 27.72
C ILE A 182 20.70 2.75 28.65
N GLU A 183 21.74 3.55 28.86
CA GLU A 183 21.62 4.90 29.43
C GLU A 183 21.78 5.93 28.31
N LEU A 184 20.65 6.38 27.76
CA LEU A 184 20.64 7.46 26.77
C LEU A 184 20.71 8.81 27.47
N THR A 185 21.94 9.29 27.68
CA THR A 185 22.20 10.67 28.12
C THR A 185 22.19 11.64 26.93
N PRO A 186 21.98 12.94 27.16
CA PRO A 186 22.16 13.95 26.10
C PRO A 186 23.52 13.86 25.42
N GLN A 187 24.59 13.57 26.19
CA GLN A 187 25.95 13.40 25.69
C GLN A 187 26.05 12.18 24.76
N ALA A 188 25.48 11.03 25.14
CA ALA A 188 25.46 9.83 24.30
C ALA A 188 24.75 10.09 22.96
N LEU A 189 23.62 10.80 22.97
CA LEU A 189 22.92 11.20 21.75
C LEU A 189 23.75 12.15 20.88
N LEU A 190 24.44 13.12 21.47
CA LEU A 190 25.34 14.02 20.75
C LEU A 190 26.51 13.26 20.12
N GLU A 191 27.05 12.24 20.78
CA GLU A 191 28.09 11.37 20.22
C GLU A 191 27.58 10.58 19.01
N GLN A 192 26.39 9.97 19.10
CA GLN A 192 25.77 9.30 17.94
C GLN A 192 25.60 10.29 16.76
N SER A 193 25.17 11.52 17.04
CA SER A 193 25.03 12.57 16.01
C SER A 193 26.36 12.93 15.35
N LYS A 194 27.44 13.07 16.14
CA LYS A 194 28.80 13.32 15.62
C LYS A 194 29.32 12.18 14.74
N MET A 195 28.86 10.96 14.97
CA MET A 195 29.16 9.79 14.12
C MET A 195 28.28 9.73 12.85
N GLY A 196 27.45 10.75 12.59
CA GLY A 196 26.57 10.80 11.44
C GLY A 196 25.28 10.00 11.58
N LYS A 197 25.00 9.43 12.76
CA LYS A 197 23.73 8.74 13.02
C LYS A 197 22.63 9.75 13.33
N HIS A 198 21.39 9.39 13.01
CA HIS A 198 20.22 10.17 13.42
C HIS A 198 19.93 9.94 14.91
N ALA A 199 20.53 10.77 15.77
CA ALA A 199 20.38 10.64 17.22
C ALA A 199 18.93 10.86 17.72
N ALA A 200 18.10 11.58 16.95
CA ALA A 200 16.68 11.80 17.24
C ALA A 200 15.77 10.74 16.57
N SER A 201 16.26 9.52 16.36
CA SER A 201 15.49 8.45 15.72
C SER A 201 14.51 7.80 16.67
N ASP A 202 13.34 7.40 16.13
CA ASP A 202 12.24 6.78 16.89
C ASP A 202 12.72 5.56 17.70
N TYR A 203 13.69 4.78 17.20
CA TYR A 203 14.16 3.58 17.89
C TYR A 203 14.95 3.87 19.18
N TYR A 204 15.63 5.01 19.28
CA TYR A 204 16.26 5.46 20.53
C TYR A 204 15.19 5.88 21.54
N GLU A 205 14.17 6.61 21.09
CA GLU A 205 13.03 7.03 21.93
C GLU A 205 12.25 5.80 22.43
N ASP A 206 11.92 4.86 21.55
CA ASP A 206 11.26 3.61 21.91
C ASP A 206 12.09 2.82 22.93
N ALA A 207 13.40 2.65 22.73
CA ALA A 207 14.26 1.94 23.69
C ALA A 207 14.28 2.64 25.07
N LEU A 208 14.45 3.97 25.08
CA LEU A 208 14.50 4.78 26.30
C LEU A 208 13.18 4.71 27.09
N MET A 209 12.07 4.93 26.38
CA MET A 209 10.77 5.11 27.00
C MET A 209 10.15 3.78 27.38
N SER A 210 10.31 2.75 26.56
CA SER A 210 9.70 1.44 26.80
C SER A 210 10.53 0.53 27.71
N ARG A 211 11.86 0.73 27.73
CA ARG A 211 12.83 -0.18 28.36
C ARG A 211 12.72 -1.61 27.83
N VAL A 212 12.33 -1.80 26.57
CA VAL A 212 12.32 -3.10 25.87
C VAL A 212 13.40 -3.12 24.79
N ARG A 213 13.66 -4.29 24.20
CA ARG A 213 14.55 -4.36 23.03
C ARG A 213 13.91 -3.63 21.87
N THR A 214 14.69 -2.77 21.22
CA THR A 214 14.24 -2.03 20.05
C THR A 214 15.23 -2.22 18.91
N ILE A 215 14.72 -2.53 17.72
CA ILE A 215 15.48 -2.69 16.49
C ILE A 215 15.27 -1.46 15.62
N GLY A 216 16.31 -0.67 15.41
CA GLY A 216 16.31 0.46 14.51
C GLY A 216 16.52 0.01 13.06
N CYS A 217 15.63 0.42 12.17
CA CYS A 217 15.66 0.14 10.74
C CYS A 217 15.52 1.44 9.93
N ARG A 218 15.91 1.42 8.66
CA ARG A 218 15.80 2.52 7.70
C ARG A 218 14.92 2.18 6.50
N ARG A 219 14.37 3.23 5.88
CA ARG A 219 13.70 3.16 4.57
C ARG A 219 13.88 4.45 3.76
N ALA A 220 13.81 4.33 2.44
CA ALA A 220 13.84 5.45 1.51
C ALA A 220 12.84 5.26 0.36
N GLY A 221 12.30 6.37 -0.17
CA GLY A 221 11.38 6.41 -1.32
C GLY A 221 9.99 5.83 -1.04
N GLY A 222 9.03 6.63 -0.54
CA GLY A 222 7.67 6.12 -0.28
C GLY A 222 6.80 6.14 -1.53
N GLY A 223 6.24 4.99 -1.91
CA GLY A 223 5.25 4.86 -2.97
C GLY A 223 3.84 5.27 -2.53
N LEU A 224 2.98 5.54 -3.51
CA LEU A 224 1.59 5.96 -3.29
C LEU A 224 0.72 4.86 -2.65
N ALA A 225 1.08 3.59 -2.86
CA ALA A 225 0.47 2.44 -2.21
C ALA A 225 1.09 2.09 -0.83
N GLY A 226 2.07 2.88 -0.36
CA GLY A 226 2.69 2.73 0.96
C GLY A 226 3.99 1.93 1.01
N GLU A 227 4.40 1.28 -0.08
CA GLU A 227 5.65 0.52 -0.16
C GLU A 227 6.88 1.43 -0.24
N PRO A 228 7.96 1.18 0.53
CA PRO A 228 9.23 1.86 0.36
C PRO A 228 10.03 1.26 -0.81
N PHE A 229 10.79 2.09 -1.53
CA PHE A 229 11.67 1.65 -2.62
C PHE A 229 12.88 0.87 -2.09
N VAL A 230 13.45 1.31 -0.97
CA VAL A 230 14.51 0.58 -0.24
C VAL A 230 14.19 0.57 1.24
N SER A 231 14.39 -0.58 1.90
CA SER A 231 14.14 -0.77 3.33
C SER A 231 14.99 -1.92 3.87
N ASN A 232 15.44 -1.85 5.13
CA ASN A 232 16.05 -2.98 5.84
C ASN A 232 15.15 -3.55 6.96
N VAL A 233 13.85 -3.23 6.93
CA VAL A 233 12.89 -3.66 7.96
C VAL A 233 12.70 -5.18 7.97
N LEU A 234 12.83 -5.84 6.81
CA LEU A 234 12.70 -7.30 6.72
C LEU A 234 13.87 -8.01 7.42
N GLU A 235 15.07 -7.45 7.34
CA GLU A 235 16.25 -7.88 8.08
C GLU A 235 16.04 -7.69 9.58
N GLY A 236 15.49 -6.54 9.99
CA GLY A 236 15.09 -6.29 11.37
C GLY A 236 14.08 -7.31 11.90
N ALA A 237 13.08 -7.68 11.09
CA ALA A 237 12.12 -8.73 11.42
C ALA A 237 12.79 -10.11 11.60
N LYS A 238 13.76 -10.46 10.74
CA LYS A 238 14.55 -11.71 10.89
C LYS A 238 15.34 -11.72 12.20
N ILE A 239 15.87 -10.58 12.63
CA ILE A 239 16.54 -10.47 13.94
C ILE A 239 15.53 -10.65 15.07
N ALA A 240 14.37 -9.98 15.01
CA ALA A 240 13.33 -10.09 16.03
C ALA A 240 12.85 -11.53 16.26
N ASN A 241 12.77 -12.34 15.20
CA ASN A 241 12.41 -13.76 15.29
C ASN A 241 13.45 -14.59 16.06
N LYS A 242 14.72 -14.19 16.07
CA LYS A 242 15.83 -14.90 16.74
C LYS A 242 16.02 -14.48 18.20
N LEU A 243 15.45 -13.35 18.62
CA LEU A 243 15.54 -12.89 20.01
C LEU A 243 14.67 -13.77 20.91
N ASP A 244 15.09 -14.00 22.15
CA ASP A 244 14.33 -14.78 23.12
C ASP A 244 13.04 -14.05 23.56
N ASN A 245 12.03 -14.84 23.96
CA ASN A 245 10.75 -14.40 24.51
C ASN A 245 10.74 -14.43 26.04
#